data_AF-A0A9Q0F859-F1
#
_entry.id   AF-A0A9Q0F859-F1
#
_cell.length_a   1.000
_cell.length_b   1.000
_cell.length_c   1.000
_cell.angle_alpha   90.00
_cell.angle_beta   90.00
_cell.angle_gamma   90.00
#
_symmetry.space_group_name_H-M   'P 1'
#
loop_
_entity.id
_entity.type
_entity.pdbx_description
1 polymer ?
#
loop_
_entity_poly.entity_id
_entity_poly.type
_entity_poly.pdbx_seq_one_letter_code
_entity_poly.pdbx_strand_id
1 'polypeptide(L)'
;MHPNIQLEKGGRWYELENISQANTLLINDKEFQKQLSSNSYESFNSFSLPSFPYLSLQIISNLTLLKCKPTSHAPSRLKYIKCNDFFFLIVKCNDLNLNYYGTPNKSSPSIPLGGCSVLQLPENLSKSNSDIFGLLTARYYLEVHNWFECYKCFLKDGKCLLNKTGNFQCFGPHEDFNNVTDPTKV
;
A
#
# COMPACT_ATOMS: atom_id res chain seq x y z
N MET A 1 16.94 16.76 -16.59
CA MET A 1 15.47 16.54 -16.58
C MET A 1 15.25 15.09 -16.22
N HIS A 2 14.44 14.80 -15.21
CA HIS A 2 14.00 13.45 -14.92
C HIS A 2 12.81 13.09 -15.83
N PRO A 3 12.72 11.85 -16.33
CA PRO A 3 11.53 11.38 -17.05
C PRO A 3 10.29 11.40 -16.14
N ASN A 4 9.11 11.39 -16.76
CA ASN A 4 7.85 11.22 -16.03
C ASN A 4 7.19 9.90 -16.44
N ILE A 5 6.43 9.30 -15.52
CA ILE A 5 5.69 8.05 -15.74
C ILE A 5 4.24 8.20 -15.25
N GLN A 6 3.31 7.53 -15.92
CA GLN A 6 1.98 7.24 -15.39
C GLN A 6 1.96 5.80 -14.90
N LEU A 7 1.50 5.58 -13.68
CA LEU A 7 1.34 4.23 -13.14
C LEU A 7 0.12 3.52 -13.74
N GLU A 8 -0.92 4.27 -14.12
CA GLU A 8 -2.12 3.77 -14.78
C GLU A 8 -2.48 4.61 -16.01
N LYS A 9 -3.19 4.03 -16.98
CA LYS A 9 -3.57 4.72 -18.22
C LYS A 9 -4.48 5.91 -17.91
N GLY A 10 -4.05 7.12 -18.29
CA GLY A 10 -4.80 8.35 -18.04
C GLY A 10 -4.73 8.85 -16.59
N GLY A 11 -3.92 8.22 -15.73
CA GLY A 11 -3.70 8.64 -14.36
C GLY A 11 -2.79 9.86 -14.24
N ARG A 12 -2.41 10.19 -12.99
CA ARG A 12 -1.49 11.30 -12.73
C ARG A 12 -0.04 10.97 -13.14
N TRP A 13 0.73 12.01 -13.43
CA TRP A 13 2.14 11.91 -13.75
C TRP A 13 3.01 11.96 -12.49
N TYR A 14 4.02 11.11 -12.47
CA TYR A 14 5.03 11.02 -11.42
C TYR A 14 6.40 11.34 -12.01
N GLU A 15 7.22 12.09 -11.28
CA GLU A 15 8.61 12.27 -11.65
C GLU A 15 9.39 11.01 -11.28
N LEU A 16 10.09 10.44 -12.26
CA LEU A 16 10.86 9.21 -12.12
C LEU A 16 12.35 9.55 -12.06
N GLU A 17 12.94 9.41 -10.88
CA GLU A 17 14.35 9.73 -10.68
C GLU A 17 15.27 8.57 -11.05
N ASN A 18 14.85 7.32 -10.81
CA ASN A 18 15.66 6.14 -11.10
C ASN A 18 14.82 4.87 -11.30
N ILE A 19 15.34 3.92 -12.08
CA ILE A 19 14.83 2.56 -12.19
C ILE A 19 15.98 1.61 -11.81
N SER A 20 15.78 0.77 -10.81
CA SER A 20 16.73 -0.28 -10.45
C SER A 20 16.48 -1.55 -11.26
N GLN A 21 17.50 -2.41 -11.37
CA GLN A 21 17.37 -3.73 -12.01
C GLN A 21 16.45 -4.69 -11.22
N ALA A 22 16.13 -4.37 -9.96
CA ALA A 22 15.28 -5.17 -9.08
C ALA A 22 13.81 -4.72 -9.11
N ASN A 23 13.31 -4.26 -10.27
CA ASN A 23 11.93 -3.78 -10.46
C ASN A 23 11.51 -2.69 -9.45
N THR A 24 12.46 -1.84 -9.04
CA THR A 24 12.19 -0.72 -8.14
C THR A 24 12.26 0.60 -8.88
N LEU A 25 11.26 1.45 -8.66
CA LEU A 25 11.20 2.81 -9.16
C LEU A 25 11.48 3.78 -8.02
N LEU A 26 12.37 4.75 -8.22
CA LEU A 26 12.49 5.91 -7.33
C LEU A 26 11.61 7.03 -7.87
N ILE A 27 10.53 7.31 -7.15
CA ILE A 27 9.51 8.28 -7.54
C ILE A 27 9.64 9.54 -6.68
N ASN A 28 9.46 10.69 -7.30
CA ASN A 28 9.18 11.96 -6.64
C ASN A 28 7.75 12.42 -6.98
N ASP A 29 6.83 12.23 -6.04
CA ASP A 29 5.41 12.57 -6.20
C ASP A 29 5.16 14.05 -5.86
N LYS A 30 5.30 14.92 -6.87
CA LYS A 30 5.13 16.37 -6.71
C LYS A 30 3.75 16.78 -6.17
N GLU A 31 2.71 16.00 -6.46
CA GLU A 31 1.37 16.30 -5.97
C GLU A 31 1.23 15.93 -4.50
N PHE A 32 1.74 14.76 -4.11
CA PHE A 32 1.81 14.38 -2.70
C PHE A 32 2.72 15.31 -1.90
N GLN A 33 3.80 15.84 -2.50
CA GLN A 33 4.64 16.85 -1.86
C GLN A 33 3.86 18.13 -1.51
N LYS A 34 3.05 18.67 -2.43
CA LYS A 34 2.20 19.84 -2.15
C LYS A 34 1.19 19.54 -1.05
N GLN A 35 0.62 18.35 -1.08
CA GLN A 35 -0.33 17.86 -0.09
C GLN A 35 0.30 17.76 1.30
N LEU A 36 1.52 17.22 1.42
CA LEU A 36 2.27 17.23 2.68
C LEU A 36 2.56 18.66 3.15
N SER A 37 2.91 19.58 2.24
CA SER A 37 3.19 20.99 2.59
C SER A 37 1.96 21.77 3.05
N SER A 38 0.75 21.31 2.75
CA SER A 38 -0.49 21.92 3.27
C SER A 38 -0.76 21.63 4.75
N ASN A 39 -0.05 20.67 5.35
CA ASN A 39 -0.25 20.19 6.72
C ASN A 39 -1.71 19.81 7.06
N SER A 40 -2.50 19.43 6.05
CA SER A 40 -3.86 18.91 6.25
C SER A 40 -3.85 17.39 6.38
N TYR A 41 -4.60 16.86 7.34
CA TYR A 41 -4.81 15.42 7.49
C TYR A 41 -5.67 14.82 6.38
N GLU A 42 -6.45 15.65 5.67
CA GLU A 42 -7.26 15.22 4.53
C GLU A 42 -6.39 14.82 3.33
N SER A 43 -5.21 15.45 3.21
CA SER A 43 -4.17 15.18 2.22
C SER A 43 -3.66 13.73 2.22
N PHE A 44 -3.92 12.99 3.31
CA PHE A 44 -3.56 11.58 3.38
C PHE A 44 -4.54 10.70 2.58
N ASN A 45 -5.80 11.12 2.42
CA ASN A 45 -6.81 10.36 1.68
C ASN A 45 -6.64 10.45 0.16
N SER A 46 -5.89 11.44 -0.33
CA SER A 46 -5.61 11.62 -1.75
C SER A 46 -4.43 10.78 -2.25
N PHE A 47 -3.70 10.13 -1.34
CA PHE A 47 -2.67 9.18 -1.72
C PHE A 47 -3.27 7.80 -1.95
N SER A 48 -3.24 7.35 -3.21
CA SER A 48 -3.55 5.99 -3.59
C SER A 48 -2.58 5.50 -4.66
N LEU A 49 -2.21 4.23 -4.57
CA LEU A 49 -1.56 3.52 -5.66
C LEU A 49 -2.63 2.84 -6.52
N PRO A 50 -2.46 2.80 -7.85
CA PRO A 50 -3.37 2.08 -8.70
C PRO A 50 -3.32 0.57 -8.41
N SER A 51 -4.47 -0.07 -8.59
CA SER A 51 -4.63 -1.51 -8.41
C SER A 51 -4.71 -2.19 -9.76
N PHE A 52 -4.00 -3.31 -9.92
CA PHE A 52 -3.99 -4.07 -11.16
C PHE A 52 -4.28 -5.55 -10.89
N PRO A 53 -4.89 -6.26 -11.86
CA PRO A 53 -5.15 -7.68 -11.72
C PRO A 53 -3.91 -8.57 -11.93
N TYR A 54 -2.79 -8.01 -12.42
CA TYR A 54 -1.59 -8.75 -12.82
C TYR A 54 -0.28 -8.20 -12.25
N LEU A 55 -0.33 -7.11 -11.49
CA LEU A 55 0.83 -6.62 -10.75
C LEU A 55 0.39 -5.96 -9.44
N SER A 56 1.27 -5.94 -8.44
CA SER A 56 1.14 -5.11 -7.25
C SER A 56 2.26 -4.08 -7.19
N LEU A 57 1.90 -2.94 -6.61
CA LEU A 57 2.83 -1.86 -6.32
C LEU A 57 2.97 -1.77 -4.80
N GLN A 58 4.21 -1.85 -4.31
CA GLN A 58 4.51 -1.82 -2.89
C GLN A 58 5.51 -0.71 -2.58
N ILE A 59 5.22 0.08 -1.55
CA ILE A 59 6.16 1.08 -1.04
C ILE A 59 7.16 0.37 -0.12
N ILE A 60 8.46 0.47 -0.39
CA ILE A 60 9.49 -0.28 0.35
C ILE A 60 9.58 0.17 1.81
N SER A 61 9.46 1.47 2.07
CA SER A 61 9.48 2.05 3.41
C SER A 61 8.20 2.83 3.63
N ASN A 62 7.24 2.21 4.31
CA ASN A 62 5.93 2.78 4.53
C ASN A 62 5.61 2.94 6.02
N LEU A 63 4.87 4.00 6.32
CA LEU A 63 4.24 4.23 7.59
C LEU A 63 2.78 3.81 7.47
N THR A 64 2.33 2.94 8.37
CA THR A 64 0.93 2.50 8.42
C THR A 64 0.14 3.39 9.36
N LEU A 65 -0.89 4.03 8.82
CA LEU A 65 -1.86 4.83 9.56
C LEU A 65 -3.21 4.13 9.55
N LEU A 66 -3.80 3.92 10.73
CA LEU A 66 -5.18 3.46 10.85
C LEU A 66 -6.08 4.68 11.07
N LYS A 67 -6.89 5.02 10.08
CA LYS A 67 -7.89 6.07 10.18
C LYS A 67 -9.14 5.48 10.82
N CYS A 68 -9.51 5.94 12.00
CA CYS A 68 -10.62 5.41 12.77
C CYS A 68 -11.68 6.47 13.04
N LYS A 69 -12.94 6.06 13.06
CA LYS A 69 -14.02 6.92 13.58
C LYS A 69 -13.80 7.20 15.07
N PRO A 70 -14.20 8.37 15.59
CA PRO A 70 -14.10 8.69 17.00
C PRO A 70 -14.84 7.64 17.81
N THR A 71 -14.12 6.90 18.66
CA THR A 71 -14.71 6.01 19.67
C THR A 71 -14.60 6.71 21.02
N SER A 72 -15.47 6.35 21.96
CA SER A 72 -15.41 6.84 23.35
C SER A 72 -14.15 6.38 24.11
N HIS A 73 -13.35 5.48 23.52
CA HIS A 73 -12.16 4.89 24.13
C HIS A 73 -10.98 4.96 23.16
N ALA A 74 -10.27 6.09 23.17
CA ALA A 74 -8.96 6.17 22.53
C ALA A 74 -8.00 5.17 23.22
N PRO A 75 -7.26 4.33 22.49
CA PRO A 75 -6.33 3.38 23.10
C PRO A 75 -5.23 4.15 23.81
N SER A 76 -5.20 4.11 25.13
CA SER A 76 -4.27 4.86 25.99
C SER A 76 -2.79 4.46 25.82
N ARG A 77 -2.49 3.45 25.00
CA ARG A 77 -1.13 2.93 24.74
C ARG A 77 -0.60 3.22 23.33
N LEU A 78 -1.41 3.77 22.42
CA LEU A 78 -0.98 4.02 21.04
C LEU A 78 -0.71 5.51 20.83
N LYS A 79 0.33 5.83 20.04
CA LYS A 79 0.52 7.20 19.55
C LYS A 79 -0.61 7.48 18.55
N TYR A 80 -1.53 8.37 18.93
CA TYR A 80 -2.65 8.76 18.09
C TYR A 80 -2.62 10.26 17.79
N ILE A 81 -3.17 10.63 16.64
CA ILE A 81 -3.34 12.01 16.20
C ILE A 81 -4.83 12.25 16.02
N LYS A 82 -5.38 13.18 16.81
CA LYS A 82 -6.79 13.60 16.68
C LYS A 82 -6.93 14.57 15.51
N CYS A 83 -7.87 14.29 14.62
CA CYS A 83 -8.13 15.07 13.41
C CYS A 83 -9.64 15.31 13.31
N ASN A 84 -10.16 16.41 13.89
CA ASN A 84 -11.58 16.78 13.90
C ASN A 84 -12.56 15.58 14.05
N ASP A 85 -12.98 15.00 12.92
CA ASP A 85 -13.97 13.93 12.80
C ASP A 85 -13.40 12.49 12.82
N PHE A 86 -12.09 12.31 12.96
CA PHE A 86 -11.42 11.01 13.04
C PHE A 86 -10.12 11.08 13.86
N PHE A 87 -9.49 9.93 14.10
CA PHE A 87 -8.13 9.88 14.61
C PHE A 87 -7.28 8.91 13.79
N PHE A 88 -5.99 9.22 13.67
CA PHE A 88 -5.00 8.30 13.11
C PHE A 88 -4.25 7.60 14.23
N LEU A 89 -4.23 6.27 14.21
CA LEU A 89 -3.27 5.48 14.98
C LEU A 89 -2.04 5.28 14.12
N ILE A 90 -0.88 5.68 14.63
CA ILE A 90 0.41 5.40 13.98
C ILE A 90 0.85 4.01 14.42
N VAL A 91 1.03 3.11 13.46
CA VAL A 91 1.56 1.76 13.71
C VAL A 91 2.94 1.69 13.07
N LYS A 92 4.00 1.69 13.89
CA LYS A 92 5.36 1.39 13.42
C LYS A 92 5.61 -0.12 13.50
N CYS A 93 6.41 -0.67 12.59
CA CYS A 93 6.73 -2.10 12.59
C CYS A 93 7.37 -2.59 13.90
N ASN A 94 8.09 -1.73 14.63
CA ASN A 94 8.67 -2.09 15.94
C ASN A 94 7.66 -2.05 17.10
N ASP A 95 6.45 -1.50 16.89
CA ASP A 95 5.36 -1.49 17.87
C ASP A 95 4.46 -2.74 17.77
N LEU A 96 4.79 -3.70 16.90
CA LEU A 96 4.01 -4.90 16.57
C LEU A 96 3.93 -5.99 17.68
N ASN A 97 4.23 -5.67 18.93
CA ASN A 97 3.78 -6.50 20.07
C ASN A 97 2.25 -6.39 20.31
N LEU A 98 1.53 -5.69 19.45
CA LEU A 98 0.07 -5.63 19.45
C LEU A 98 -0.46 -6.82 18.64
N ASN A 99 -1.00 -7.84 19.32
CA ASN A 99 -1.71 -8.94 18.68
C ASN A 99 -2.88 -8.41 17.83
N TYR A 100 -2.70 -8.38 16.51
CA TYR A 100 -3.69 -7.91 15.52
C TYR A 100 -4.76 -8.95 15.17
N TYR A 101 -4.86 -10.05 15.89
CA TYR A 101 -5.91 -11.04 15.70
C TYR A 101 -6.62 -11.33 17.01
N GLY A 102 -7.94 -11.18 17.00
CA GLY A 102 -8.82 -11.56 18.10
C GLY A 102 -8.63 -13.04 18.44
N THR A 103 -7.78 -13.32 19.41
CA THR A 103 -7.79 -14.57 20.16
C THR A 103 -8.45 -14.27 21.51
N PRO A 104 -9.48 -15.04 21.91
CA PRO A 104 -10.26 -14.77 23.12
C PRO A 104 -9.54 -15.29 24.36
N ASN A 105 -8.24 -15.00 24.53
CA ASN A 105 -7.50 -15.43 25.70
C ASN A 105 -6.73 -14.28 26.36
N LYS A 106 -7.34 -13.82 27.46
CA LYS A 106 -6.77 -13.23 28.68
C LYS A 106 -5.77 -12.07 28.52
N SER A 107 -6.23 -10.90 28.95
CA SER A 107 -5.45 -9.74 29.41
C SER A 107 -4.52 -9.06 28.41
N SER A 108 -4.99 -8.84 27.18
CA SER A 108 -4.47 -7.78 26.31
C SER A 108 -5.67 -7.02 25.73
N PRO A 109 -5.65 -5.67 25.69
CA PRO A 109 -6.75 -4.92 25.11
C PRO A 109 -6.73 -5.17 23.60
N SER A 110 -7.51 -6.15 23.16
CA SER A 110 -7.85 -6.36 21.76
C SER A 110 -8.68 -5.15 21.32
N ILE A 111 -8.09 -4.27 20.52
CA ILE A 111 -8.84 -3.20 19.87
C ILE A 111 -9.65 -3.87 18.76
N PRO A 112 -10.99 -3.90 18.82
CA PRO A 112 -11.78 -4.28 17.67
C PRO A 112 -11.68 -3.11 16.69
N LEU A 113 -10.85 -3.24 15.65
CA LEU A 113 -10.73 -2.24 14.58
C LEU A 113 -11.95 -2.22 13.64
N GLY A 114 -13.13 -2.61 14.14
CA GLY A 114 -14.39 -2.48 13.41
C GLY A 114 -14.65 -1.01 13.15
N GLY A 115 -14.38 -0.55 11.91
CA GLY A 115 -14.58 0.84 11.50
C GLY A 115 -13.32 1.67 11.28
N CYS A 116 -12.13 1.06 11.25
CA CYS A 116 -10.91 1.74 10.81
C CYS A 116 -10.51 1.36 9.38
N SER A 117 -10.02 2.32 8.59
CA SER A 117 -9.40 2.06 7.29
C SER A 117 -7.88 2.14 7.39
N VAL A 118 -7.20 1.22 6.71
CA VAL A 118 -5.73 1.18 6.63
C VAL A 118 -5.25 2.12 5.54
N LEU A 119 -4.25 2.93 5.85
CA LEU A 119 -3.56 3.79 4.91
C LEU A 119 -2.06 3.55 5.02
N GLN A 120 -1.42 3.23 3.90
CA GLN A 120 0.02 3.08 3.82
C GLN A 120 0.60 4.25 3.05
N LEU A 121 1.43 5.05 3.72
CA LEU A 121 2.07 6.23 3.15
C LEU A 121 3.60 6.06 3.15
N PRO A 122 4.34 6.68 2.23
CA PRO A 122 5.79 6.61 2.24
C PRO A 122 6.40 7.26 3.49
N GLU A 123 7.26 6.51 4.18
CA GLU A 123 7.93 6.93 5.41
C GLU A 123 9.24 7.67 5.14
N ASN A 124 9.47 8.76 5.87
CA ASN A 124 10.74 9.45 5.92
C ASN A 124 11.62 8.87 7.04
N LEU A 125 12.50 7.95 6.68
CA LEU A 125 13.43 7.29 7.61
C LEU A 125 14.43 8.25 8.28
N SER A 126 14.64 9.44 7.70
CA SER A 126 15.61 10.42 8.23
C SER A 126 15.09 11.23 9.41
N LYS A 127 13.78 11.19 9.70
CA LYS A 127 13.17 11.97 10.78
C LYS A 127 12.45 11.05 11.76
N SER A 128 12.96 10.96 12.99
CA SER A 128 12.35 10.13 14.05
C SER A 128 11.48 10.91 15.04
N ASN A 129 11.73 12.22 15.21
CA ASN A 129 11.13 13.07 16.25
C ASN A 129 10.23 14.21 15.71
N SER A 130 9.84 14.16 14.43
CA SER A 130 8.95 15.16 13.84
C SER A 130 7.47 14.83 14.05
N ASP A 131 6.62 15.81 13.76
CA ASP A 131 5.19 15.59 13.54
C ASP A 131 4.95 14.59 12.39
N ILE A 132 3.70 14.16 12.21
CA ILE A 132 3.38 13.15 11.19
C ILE A 132 3.78 13.58 9.77
N PHE A 133 3.67 14.87 9.44
CA PHE A 133 4.07 15.37 8.13
C PHE A 133 5.58 15.25 7.93
N GLY A 134 6.39 15.46 8.97
CA GLY A 134 7.82 15.20 8.90
C GLY A 134 8.19 13.71 8.86
N LEU A 135 7.32 12.81 9.33
CA LEU A 135 7.51 11.35 9.22
C LEU A 135 7.17 10.81 7.81
N LEU A 136 6.61 11.64 6.93
CA LEU A 136 6.21 11.26 5.58
C LEU A 136 7.12 11.89 4.53
N THR A 137 7.15 11.30 3.34
CA THR A 137 7.95 11.80 2.21
C THR A 137 7.20 11.64 0.89
N ALA A 138 7.39 12.58 -0.03
CA ALA A 138 6.95 12.46 -1.41
C ALA A 138 7.95 11.74 -2.32
N ARG A 139 9.17 11.55 -1.82
CA ARG A 139 10.25 10.84 -2.51
C ARG A 139 10.40 9.45 -1.92
N TYR A 140 10.11 8.41 -2.69
CA TYR A 140 10.06 7.04 -2.19
C TYR A 140 10.37 5.99 -3.25
N TYR A 141 10.76 4.81 -2.77
CA TYR A 141 10.94 3.62 -3.60
C TYR A 141 9.63 2.85 -3.72
N LEU A 142 9.24 2.57 -4.96
CA LEU A 142 8.10 1.76 -5.33
C LEU A 142 8.60 0.46 -5.97
N GLU A 143 8.33 -0.66 -5.33
CA GLU A 143 8.61 -1.99 -5.85
C GLU A 143 7.42 -2.48 -6.68
N VAL A 144 7.73 -3.08 -7.84
CA VAL A 144 6.73 -3.63 -8.75
C VAL A 144 6.85 -5.15 -8.74
N HIS A 145 5.81 -5.82 -8.24
CA HIS A 145 5.68 -7.28 -8.34
C HIS A 145 4.73 -7.60 -9.48
N ASN A 146 5.19 -8.36 -10.46
CA ASN A 146 4.36 -8.79 -11.59
C ASN A 146 4.05 -10.29 -11.49
N TRP A 147 2.87 -10.66 -12.00
CA TRP A 147 2.49 -12.05 -12.17
C TRP A 147 2.23 -12.29 -13.65
N PHE A 148 3.25 -12.82 -14.33
CA PHE A 148 3.23 -13.01 -15.77
C PHE A 148 2.01 -13.83 -16.24
N GLU A 149 1.61 -14.85 -15.48
CA GLU A 149 0.43 -15.66 -15.78
C GLU A 149 -0.88 -14.85 -15.74
N CYS A 150 -1.02 -13.94 -14.78
CA CYS A 150 -2.17 -13.03 -14.73
C CYS A 150 -2.13 -12.00 -15.86
N TYR A 151 -0.94 -11.53 -16.25
CA TYR A 151 -0.82 -10.58 -17.36
C TYR A 151 -1.29 -11.21 -18.68
N LYS A 152 -0.85 -12.44 -18.96
CA LYS A 152 -1.35 -13.21 -20.12
C LYS A 152 -2.86 -13.38 -20.08
N CYS A 153 -3.42 -13.70 -18.92
CA CYS A 153 -4.85 -13.87 -18.72
C CYS A 153 -5.62 -12.57 -19.03
N PHE A 154 -5.13 -11.45 -18.49
CA PHE A 154 -5.72 -10.14 -18.69
C PHE A 154 -5.73 -9.71 -20.17
N LEU A 155 -4.65 -9.98 -20.92
CA LEU A 155 -4.59 -9.70 -22.36
C LEU A 155 -5.63 -10.47 -23.19
N LYS A 156 -6.21 -11.53 -22.63
CA LYS A 156 -7.26 -12.35 -23.25
C LYS A 156 -8.65 -12.06 -22.65
N ASP A 157 -8.81 -10.92 -21.98
CA ASP A 157 -10.04 -10.53 -21.26
C ASP A 157 -10.46 -11.54 -20.18
N GLY A 158 -9.51 -12.32 -19.67
CA GLY A 158 -9.70 -13.26 -18.59
C GLY A 158 -9.53 -12.62 -17.22
N LYS A 159 -10.14 -13.24 -16.21
CA LYS A 159 -10.01 -12.91 -14.79
C LYS A 159 -8.99 -13.84 -14.15
N CYS A 160 -7.93 -13.26 -13.57
CA CYS A 160 -6.95 -14.01 -12.80
C CYS A 160 -7.43 -14.17 -11.36
N LEU A 161 -7.49 -15.40 -10.86
CA LEU A 161 -7.83 -15.72 -9.48
C LEU A 161 -6.74 -16.57 -8.85
N LEU A 162 -6.42 -16.31 -7.58
CA LEU A 162 -5.54 -17.16 -6.80
C LEU A 162 -6.35 -18.34 -6.25
N ASN A 163 -5.92 -19.57 -6.57
CA ASN A 163 -6.58 -20.77 -6.05
C ASN A 163 -6.13 -21.07 -4.61
N LYS A 164 -6.76 -22.07 -3.97
CA LYS A 164 -6.46 -22.47 -2.59
C LYS A 164 -5.03 -23.00 -2.38
N THR A 165 -4.34 -23.40 -3.45
CA THR A 165 -2.97 -23.89 -3.39
C THR A 165 -1.94 -22.79 -3.67
N GLY A 166 -2.38 -21.53 -3.83
CA GLY A 166 -1.49 -20.40 -4.10
C GLY A 166 -1.09 -20.24 -5.58
N ASN A 167 -1.75 -20.93 -6.50
CA ASN A 167 -1.49 -20.84 -7.93
C ASN A 167 -2.52 -19.93 -8.61
N PHE A 168 -2.09 -19.15 -9.60
CA PHE A 168 -2.97 -18.33 -10.41
C PHE A 168 -3.75 -19.17 -11.42
N GLN A 169 -5.05 -18.91 -11.53
CA GLN A 169 -5.97 -19.52 -12.48
C GLN A 169 -6.62 -18.43 -13.32
N CYS A 170 -6.72 -18.67 -14.63
CA CYS A 170 -7.37 -17.75 -15.56
C CYS A 170 -8.78 -18.24 -15.88
N PHE A 171 -9.78 -17.36 -15.69
CA PHE A 171 -11.18 -17.63 -16.02
C PHE A 171 -11.66 -16.62 -17.06
N GLY A 172 -12.07 -17.07 -18.24
CA GLY A 172 -12.50 -16.18 -19.32
C GLY A 172 -13.44 -16.87 -20.30
N PRO A 173 -14.01 -16.12 -21.26
CA PRO A 173 -14.97 -16.64 -22.25
C PRO A 173 -14.38 -17.66 -23.22
N HIS A 174 -13.05 -17.80 -23.25
CA HIS A 174 -12.37 -18.90 -23.92
C HIS A 174 -11.95 -19.93 -22.86
N GLU A 175 -12.87 -20.86 -22.60
CA GLU A 175 -12.61 -22.07 -21.81
C GLU A 175 -11.45 -22.85 -22.45
N ASP A 176 -10.60 -23.42 -21.60
CA ASP A 176 -9.47 -24.32 -21.91
C ASP A 176 -8.11 -23.72 -22.28
N PHE A 177 -7.37 -23.26 -21.26
CA PHE A 177 -5.90 -23.32 -21.27
C PHE A 177 -5.33 -23.74 -19.91
N ASN A 178 -6.01 -24.68 -19.23
CA ASN A 178 -5.38 -25.45 -18.17
C ASN A 178 -4.32 -26.37 -18.79
N ASN A 179 -3.10 -25.85 -18.96
CA ASN A 179 -1.81 -26.54 -19.15
C ASN A 179 -0.96 -25.81 -20.19
N VAL A 180 -0.13 -24.87 -19.75
CA VAL A 180 1.11 -24.58 -20.46
C VAL A 180 2.24 -24.64 -19.45
N THR A 181 3.01 -25.71 -19.54
CA THR A 181 4.23 -25.96 -18.77
C THR A 181 5.24 -24.84 -18.94
N ASP A 182 5.86 -24.48 -17.81
CA ASP A 182 7.00 -23.59 -17.69
C ASP A 182 8.18 -24.05 -18.59
N PRO A 183 8.65 -23.22 -19.54
CA PRO A 183 9.84 -23.53 -20.33
C PRO A 183 11.17 -23.32 -19.59
N THR A 184 11.16 -22.92 -18.31
CA THR A 184 12.39 -22.79 -17.49
C THR A 184 12.70 -24.00 -16.61
N LYS A 185 11.97 -25.11 -16.80
CA LYS A 185 12.42 -26.45 -16.36
C LYS A 185 12.92 -27.27 -17.56
N VAL A 186 14.17 -27.01 -17.96
CA VAL A 186 15.03 -27.96 -18.71
C VAL A 186 16.38 -27.98 -18.04
#